data_AF-R1F2Y7-F1
#
_entry.id   AF-R1F2Y7-F1
#
_cell.length_a   1.000
_cell.length_b   1.000
_cell.length_c   1.000
_cell.angle_alpha   90.00
_cell.angle_beta   90.00
_cell.angle_gamma   90.00
#
_symmetry.space_group_name_H-M   'P 1'
#
loop_
_entity.id
_entity.type
_entity.pdbx_description
1 polymer ?
#
loop_
_entity_poly.entity_id
_entity_poly.type
_entity_poly.pdbx_seq_one_letter_code
_entity_poly.pdbx_strand_id
1 'polypeptide(L)'
;GERKMMADMMAKQGVGIQGLDAGGVRVRHCLSAQMVAQDRLPFEKGEGCQRQLSKRSETQMQFTLSCSDPQAQGEGEVTFVSPTAYHSRFTLDLMHEGKQERLTGTSQSTWLSAECGDIKAVE
;
A
#
# COMPACT_ATOMS: atom_id res chain seq x y z
N GLY A 1 -12.73 -14.35 18.15
CA GLY A 1 -13.14 -14.80 16.79
C GLY A 1 -12.00 -14.59 15.81
N GLU A 2 -11.94 -15.40 14.77
CA GLU A 2 -10.85 -15.43 13.78
C GLU A 2 -10.55 -14.05 13.16
N ARG A 3 -11.60 -13.29 12.81
CA ARG A 3 -11.49 -11.91 12.32
C ARG A 3 -10.78 -10.94 13.29
N LYS A 4 -11.02 -11.08 14.59
CA LYS A 4 -10.38 -10.21 15.60
C LYS A 4 -8.89 -10.51 15.71
N MET A 5 -8.50 -11.78 15.72
CA MET A 5 -7.08 -12.15 15.78
C MET A 5 -6.32 -11.65 14.54
N MET A 6 -6.92 -11.78 13.35
CA MET A 6 -6.34 -11.24 12.12
C MET A 6 -6.21 -9.70 12.16
N ALA A 7 -7.25 -9.00 12.62
CA ALA A 7 -7.21 -7.54 12.75
C ALA A 7 -6.15 -7.07 13.76
N ASP A 8 -6.05 -7.72 14.92
CA ASP A 8 -5.06 -7.39 15.96
C ASP A 8 -3.62 -7.65 15.44
N MET A 9 -3.42 -8.72 14.66
CA MET A 9 -2.11 -9.02 14.04
C MET A 9 -1.72 -8.00 12.97
N MET A 10 -2.64 -7.58 12.11
CA MET A 10 -2.34 -6.56 11.09
C MET A 10 -2.17 -5.16 11.67
N ALA A 11 -2.89 -4.83 12.76
CA ALA A 11 -2.71 -3.56 13.46
C ALA A 11 -1.27 -3.41 14.00
N LYS A 12 -0.64 -4.52 14.40
CA LYS A 12 0.79 -4.55 14.78
C LYS A 12 1.74 -4.32 13.60
N GLN A 13 1.30 -4.60 12.38
CA GLN A 13 1.99 -4.32 11.12
C GLN A 13 1.57 -2.96 10.52
N GLY A 14 0.91 -2.13 11.31
CA GLY A 14 0.46 -0.78 10.94
C GLY A 14 -0.69 -0.71 9.95
N VAL A 15 -1.47 -1.78 9.82
CA VAL A 15 -2.66 -1.85 8.98
C VAL A 15 -3.90 -2.12 9.83
N GLY A 16 -4.83 -1.17 9.87
CA GLY A 16 -6.17 -1.37 10.44
C GLY A 16 -7.21 -1.65 9.36
N ILE A 17 -7.85 -2.83 9.37
CA ILE A 17 -9.03 -3.06 8.52
C ILE A 17 -10.24 -2.34 9.13
N GLN A 18 -10.88 -1.47 8.36
CA GLN A 18 -12.08 -0.77 8.79
C GLN A 18 -13.37 -1.44 8.28
N GLY A 19 -13.28 -2.18 7.17
CA GLY A 19 -14.38 -2.98 6.64
C GLY A 19 -14.01 -3.72 5.36
N LEU A 20 -14.71 -4.83 5.11
CA LEU A 20 -14.78 -5.50 3.83
C LEU A 20 -16.23 -5.41 3.37
N ASP A 21 -16.47 -4.86 2.19
CA ASP A 21 -17.79 -4.85 1.55
C ASP A 21 -17.67 -5.13 0.06
N ALA A 22 -18.81 -5.11 -0.64
CA ALA A 22 -18.87 -5.38 -2.09
C ALA A 22 -18.05 -4.39 -2.93
N GLY A 23 -17.66 -3.23 -2.38
CA GLY A 23 -16.80 -2.23 -3.01
C GLY A 23 -15.30 -2.43 -2.75
N GLY A 24 -14.91 -3.46 -1.99
CA GLY A 24 -13.51 -3.79 -1.68
C GLY A 24 -13.17 -3.68 -0.20
N VAL A 25 -11.89 -3.49 0.10
CA VAL A 25 -11.36 -3.41 1.47
C VAL A 25 -11.02 -1.96 1.79
N ARG A 26 -11.53 -1.45 2.92
CA ARG A 26 -11.08 -0.19 3.51
C ARG A 26 -10.01 -0.47 4.56
N VAL A 27 -8.83 0.09 4.34
CA VAL A 27 -7.68 -0.02 5.24
C VAL A 27 -7.22 1.36 5.70
N ARG A 28 -6.65 1.41 6.91
CA ARG A 28 -5.94 2.57 7.44
C ARG A 28 -4.48 2.19 7.67
N HIS A 29 -3.57 3.02 7.20
CA HIS A 29 -2.14 2.87 7.43
C HIS A 29 -1.67 3.93 8.43
N CYS A 30 -0.88 3.54 9.42
CA CYS A 30 -0.17 4.48 10.28
C CYS A 30 1.29 4.56 9.83
N LEU A 31 1.72 5.73 9.36
CA LEU A 31 3.08 5.97 8.86
C LEU A 31 3.91 6.71 9.91
N SER A 32 5.21 6.44 9.98
CA SER A 32 6.12 7.26 10.79
C SER A 32 6.25 8.68 10.21
N ALA A 33 6.55 9.65 11.07
CA ALA A 33 6.78 11.04 10.65
C ALA A 33 7.93 11.15 9.64
N GLN A 34 8.95 10.30 9.75
CA GLN A 34 10.05 10.26 8.81
C GLN A 34 9.59 9.85 7.41
N MET A 35 8.70 8.85 7.30
CA MET A 35 8.17 8.42 6.02
C MET A 35 7.33 9.50 5.36
N VAL A 36 6.47 10.18 6.14
CA VAL A 36 5.68 11.31 5.65
C VAL A 36 6.60 12.43 5.13
N ALA A 37 7.66 12.78 5.88
CA ALA A 37 8.60 13.82 5.48
C ALA A 37 9.44 13.47 4.24
N GLN A 38 9.61 12.19 3.93
CA GLN A 38 10.35 11.70 2.76
C GLN A 38 9.42 11.33 1.59
N ASP A 39 8.12 11.61 1.71
CA ASP A 39 7.06 11.15 0.82
C ASP A 39 7.14 9.65 0.47
N ARG A 40 7.58 8.84 1.45
CA ARG A 40 7.73 7.41 1.27
C ARG A 40 6.39 6.73 1.49
N LEU A 41 5.97 5.93 0.52
CA LEU A 41 4.91 4.97 0.75
C LEU A 41 5.40 3.83 1.66
N PRO A 42 4.52 3.21 2.46
CA PRO A 42 4.89 2.10 3.36
C PRO A 42 5.37 0.83 2.66
N PHE A 43 5.21 0.75 1.34
CA PHE A 43 5.57 -0.42 0.53
C PHE A 43 6.87 -0.25 -0.25
N GLU A 44 7.60 0.85 -0.04
CA GLU A 44 8.80 1.16 -0.84
C GLU A 44 10.00 0.28 -0.53
N LYS A 45 10.01 -0.34 0.66
CA LYS A 45 11.02 -1.30 1.09
C LYS A 45 10.30 -2.46 1.78
N GLY A 46 9.77 -3.38 0.98
CA GLY A 46 9.44 -4.72 1.49
C GLY A 46 10.69 -5.58 1.45
N GLU A 47 10.90 -6.44 2.45
CA GLU A 47 11.91 -7.50 2.32
C GLU A 47 11.63 -8.30 1.04
N GLY A 48 12.62 -8.40 0.15
CA GLY A 48 12.48 -9.11 -1.12
C GLY A 48 11.79 -8.35 -2.25
N CYS A 49 11.35 -7.10 -2.06
CA CYS A 49 10.72 -6.28 -3.11
C CYS A 49 11.52 -5.00 -3.40
N GLN A 50 11.80 -4.76 -4.68
CA GLN A 50 12.43 -3.54 -5.19
C GLN A 50 11.41 -2.72 -5.99
N ARG A 51 11.39 -1.41 -5.73
CA ARG A 51 10.58 -0.46 -6.48
C ARG A 51 11.48 0.53 -7.22
N GLN A 52 11.21 0.75 -8.50
CA GLN A 52 11.92 1.74 -9.31
C GLN A 52 10.96 2.83 -9.76
N LEU A 53 11.28 4.08 -9.43
CA LEU A 53 10.52 5.24 -9.90
C LEU A 53 10.92 5.54 -11.35
N SER A 54 9.93 5.55 -12.24
CA SER A 54 10.12 6.00 -13.64
C SER A 54 9.73 7.47 -13.81
N LYS A 55 8.79 7.97 -12.99
CA LYS A 55 8.36 9.37 -12.99
C LYS A 55 7.94 9.81 -11.59
N ARG A 56 8.31 11.03 -11.21
CA ARG A 56 7.77 11.70 -10.01
C ARG A 56 7.67 13.20 -10.24
N SER A 57 6.49 13.76 -10.01
CA SER A 57 6.19 15.20 -10.00
C SER A 57 5.21 15.49 -8.85
N GLU A 58 4.81 16.76 -8.69
CA GLU A 58 3.81 17.17 -7.70
C GLU A 58 2.45 16.49 -7.89
N THR A 59 2.10 16.14 -9.13
CA THR A 59 0.77 15.63 -9.50
C THR A 59 0.75 14.16 -9.87
N GLN A 60 1.92 13.55 -10.15
CA GLN A 60 1.98 12.19 -10.67
C GLN A 60 3.22 11.44 -10.19
N MET A 61 3.05 10.15 -9.89
CA MET A 61 4.15 9.23 -9.67
C MET A 61 3.89 7.94 -10.46
N GLN A 62 4.93 7.43 -11.13
CA GLN A 62 4.90 6.14 -11.79
C GLN A 62 6.08 5.30 -11.31
N PHE A 63 5.84 4.01 -11.11
CA PHE A 63 6.85 3.09 -10.63
C PHE A 63 6.64 1.69 -11.18
N THR A 64 7.72 0.92 -11.22
CA THR A 64 7.68 -0.53 -11.35
C THR A 64 8.04 -1.18 -10.01
N LEU A 65 7.55 -2.39 -9.81
CA LEU A 65 7.80 -3.23 -8.64
C LEU A 65 8.32 -4.59 -9.12
N SER A 66 9.32 -5.13 -8.45
CA SER A 66 9.79 -6.51 -8.63
C SER A 66 10.07 -7.14 -7.28
N CYS A 67 9.45 -8.27 -7.00
CA CYS A 67 9.62 -9.05 -5.79
C CYS A 67 10.20 -10.42 -6.11
N SER A 68 11.16 -10.87 -5.30
CA SER A 68 11.77 -12.19 -5.45
C SER A 68 11.02 -13.30 -4.71
N ASP A 69 10.29 -12.96 -3.63
CA ASP A 69 9.53 -13.93 -2.83
C ASP A 69 8.30 -13.29 -2.15
N PRO A 70 7.06 -13.68 -2.52
CA PRO A 70 6.74 -14.46 -3.71
C PRO A 70 7.16 -13.72 -4.98
N GLN A 71 7.49 -14.46 -6.05
CA GLN A 71 7.87 -13.85 -7.32
C GLN A 71 6.70 -13.01 -7.85
N ALA A 72 6.93 -11.71 -7.95
CA ALA A 72 5.94 -10.78 -8.48
C ALA A 72 6.63 -9.66 -9.26
N GLN A 73 5.94 -9.13 -10.26
CA GLN A 73 6.38 -7.96 -11.02
C GLN A 73 5.17 -7.10 -11.35
N GLY A 74 5.34 -5.79 -11.38
CA GLY A 74 4.21 -4.91 -11.64
C GLY A 74 4.58 -3.48 -11.91
N GLU A 75 3.55 -2.71 -12.18
CA GLU A 75 3.63 -1.28 -12.42
C GLU A 75 2.48 -0.57 -11.72
N GLY A 76 2.74 0.66 -11.31
CA GLY A 76 1.78 1.48 -10.60
C GLY A 76 1.87 2.93 -11.03
N GLU A 77 0.72 3.58 -11.01
CA GLU A 77 0.57 5.01 -11.23
C GLU A 77 -0.24 5.60 -10.08
N VAL A 78 0.23 6.75 -9.59
CA VAL A 78 -0.41 7.54 -8.54
C VAL A 78 -0.66 8.94 -9.08
N THR A 79 -1.87 9.42 -8.88
CA THR A 79 -2.28 10.81 -9.17
C THR A 79 -2.55 11.50 -7.85
N PHE A 80 -1.77 12.54 -7.54
CA PHE A 80 -1.97 13.35 -6.34
C PHE A 80 -3.06 14.39 -6.62
N VAL A 81 -4.14 14.32 -5.85
CA VAL A 81 -5.31 15.21 -5.97
C VAL A 81 -5.12 16.45 -5.08
N SER A 82 -4.47 16.26 -3.93
CA SER A 82 -4.08 17.32 -3.00
C SER A 82 -2.90 16.83 -2.15
N PRO A 83 -2.31 17.67 -1.29
CA PRO A 83 -1.30 17.22 -0.32
C PRO A 83 -1.77 16.11 0.61
N THR A 84 -3.08 15.90 0.73
CA THR A 84 -3.70 14.94 1.65
C THR A 84 -4.53 13.88 0.95
N ALA A 85 -4.56 13.82 -0.38
CA ALA A 85 -5.39 12.86 -1.11
C ALA A 85 -4.75 12.44 -2.43
N TYR A 86 -4.83 11.14 -2.74
CA TYR A 86 -4.37 10.59 -4.00
C TYR A 86 -5.23 9.42 -4.46
N HIS A 87 -5.15 9.15 -5.76
CA HIS A 87 -5.69 7.94 -6.37
C HIS A 87 -4.57 7.15 -6.99
N SER A 88 -4.69 5.83 -6.99
CA SER A 88 -3.72 4.97 -7.66
C SER A 88 -4.39 3.91 -8.51
N ARG A 89 -3.62 3.42 -9.48
CA ARG A 89 -3.90 2.21 -10.23
C ARG A 89 -2.65 1.36 -10.29
N PHE A 90 -2.81 0.04 -10.31
CA PHE A 90 -1.70 -0.87 -10.41
C PHE A 90 -2.07 -2.11 -11.22
N THR A 91 -1.03 -2.71 -11.80
CA THR A 91 -1.06 -4.05 -12.39
C THR A 91 0.07 -4.84 -11.75
N LEU A 92 -0.23 -6.04 -11.26
CA LEU A 92 0.72 -6.94 -10.63
C LEU A 92 0.56 -8.34 -11.25
N ASP A 93 1.62 -8.86 -11.81
CA ASP A 93 1.77 -10.27 -12.14
C ASP A 93 2.44 -10.97 -10.96
N LEU A 94 1.79 -11.97 -10.37
CA LEU A 94 2.36 -12.77 -9.29
C LEU A 94 2.32 -14.26 -9.64
N MET A 95 3.26 -15.01 -9.08
CA MET A 95 3.23 -16.46 -9.11
C MET A 95 2.52 -16.98 -7.86
N HIS A 96 1.37 -17.62 -8.05
CA HIS A 96 0.63 -18.29 -6.99
C HIS A 96 0.47 -19.77 -7.33
N GLU A 97 0.94 -20.66 -6.45
CA GLU A 97 0.87 -22.12 -6.64
C GLU A 97 1.40 -22.61 -8.01
N GLY A 98 2.46 -21.96 -8.52
CA GLY A 98 3.06 -22.28 -9.82
C GLY A 98 2.29 -21.76 -11.04
N LYS A 99 1.20 -21.01 -10.84
CA LYS A 99 0.46 -20.32 -11.90
C LYS A 99 0.73 -18.82 -11.83
N GLN A 100 0.88 -18.21 -13.00
CA GLN A 100 0.92 -16.76 -13.11
C GLN A 100 -0.50 -16.21 -13.02
N GLU A 101 -0.73 -15.34 -12.04
CA GLU A 101 -1.96 -14.59 -11.88
C GLU A 101 -1.70 -13.11 -12.11
N ARG A 102 -2.61 -12.45 -12.83
CA ARG A 102 -2.58 -11.01 -13.04
C ARG A 102 -3.66 -10.34 -12.22
N LEU A 103 -3.24 -9.45 -11.34
CA LEU A 103 -4.11 -8.57 -10.56
C LEU A 103 -4.05 -7.17 -11.12
N THR A 104 -5.21 -6.56 -11.27
CA THR A 104 -5.33 -5.12 -11.53
C THR A 104 -6.17 -4.51 -10.43
N GLY A 105 -5.85 -3.29 -10.04
CA GLY A 105 -6.57 -2.62 -8.97
C GLY A 105 -6.50 -1.11 -9.08
N THR A 106 -7.45 -0.48 -8.41
CA THR A 106 -7.45 0.97 -8.19
C THR A 106 -7.64 1.23 -6.70
N SER A 107 -7.12 2.34 -6.21
CA SER A 107 -7.34 2.77 -4.83
C SER A 107 -7.56 4.27 -4.75
N GLN A 108 -8.26 4.68 -3.71
CA GLN A 108 -8.42 6.08 -3.34
C GLN A 108 -7.96 6.21 -1.89
N SER A 109 -7.15 7.23 -1.62
CA SER A 109 -6.55 7.45 -0.30
C SER A 109 -6.72 8.90 0.11
N THR A 110 -6.99 9.10 1.40
CA THR A 110 -7.07 10.40 2.03
C THR A 110 -6.38 10.35 3.38
N TRP A 111 -5.73 11.44 3.76
CA TRP A 111 -5.23 11.65 5.12
C TRP A 111 -6.41 11.74 6.08
N LEU A 112 -6.29 11.05 7.21
CA LEU A 112 -7.33 11.02 8.25
C LEU A 112 -6.95 11.90 9.44
N SER A 113 -5.75 11.69 9.98
CA SER A 113 -5.28 12.34 11.21
C SER A 113 -3.77 12.10 11.37
N ALA A 114 -3.11 12.96 12.15
CA ALA A 114 -1.76 12.70 12.66
C ALA A 114 -1.73 11.65 13.78
N GLU A 115 -2.89 11.34 14.37
CA GLU A 115 -3.06 10.38 15.45
C GLU A 115 -3.57 9.05 14.90
N CYS A 116 -2.80 7.97 15.11
CA CYS A 116 -3.12 6.65 14.58
C CYS A 116 -4.03 5.80 15.47
N GLY A 117 -4.30 6.24 16.70
CA GLY A 117 -5.01 5.44 17.71
C GLY A 117 -4.27 4.14 18.01
N ASP A 118 -4.98 3.01 17.93
CA ASP A 118 -4.45 1.67 18.25
C ASP A 118 -3.59 1.04 17.14
N ILE A 119 -3.40 1.72 16.00
CA ILE A 119 -2.57 1.23 14.89
C ILE A 119 -1.14 1.70 15.12
N LYS A 120 -0.19 0.76 15.23
CA LYS A 120 1.23 1.10 15.40
C LYS A 120 1.79 1.70 14.12
N ALA A 121 2.61 2.73 14.22
CA ALA A 121 3.33 3.26 13.06
C ALA A 121 4.26 2.21 12.46
N VAL A 122 4.25 2.12 11.12
CA VAL A 122 5.34 1.47 10.38
C VAL A 122 6.51 2.45 10.27
N GLU A 123 7.72 1.93 10.40
CA GLU A 123 8.99 2.67 10.27
C GLU A 123 9.58 2.53 8.85
#